data_AF-A0A7S0B4Z6-F1
#
_entry.id   AF-A0A7S0B4Z6-F1
#
_cell.length_a   1.000
_cell.length_b   1.000
_cell.length_c   1.000
_cell.angle_alpha   90.00
_cell.angle_beta   90.00
_cell.angle_gamma   90.00
#
_symmetry.space_group_name_H-M   'P 1'
#
loop_
_entity.id
_entity.type
_entity.pdbx_description
1 polymer ?
#
loop_
_entity_poly.entity_id
_entity_poly.type
_entity_poly.pdbx_seq_one_letter_code
_entity_poly.pdbx_strand_id
1 'polypeptide(L)'
;TVCLAHVPVDAATCFEGLVDAARSGGAFVSPKLERGAALAVPGLVAREAIFQGEVLVRVPAGLHISPETCSQVFPELCAKVEAVSSIAEGRRTEAAQTACVAALLRAAVLRLEEQEGVVS
;
A
#
# COMPACT_ATOMS: atom_id res chain seq x y z
N THR A 1 -23.63 12.35 3.29
CA THR A 1 -22.26 12.89 3.40
C THR A 1 -21.36 11.76 3.87
N VAL A 2 -20.40 11.32 3.05
CA VAL A 2 -19.43 10.29 3.45
C VAL A 2 -18.37 10.98 4.29
N CYS A 3 -18.29 10.66 5.58
CA CYS A 3 -17.18 11.07 6.41
C CYS A 3 -16.05 10.07 6.16
N LEU A 4 -14.99 10.50 5.47
CA LEU A 4 -13.78 9.69 5.35
C LEU A 4 -13.10 9.71 6.72
N ALA A 5 -12.90 8.53 7.31
CA ALA A 5 -12.10 8.41 8.52
C ALA A 5 -10.69 8.92 8.22
N HIS A 6 -10.30 10.03 8.84
CA HIS A 6 -8.96 10.57 8.75
C HIS A 6 -8.16 10.08 9.95
N VAL A 7 -7.26 9.13 9.73
CA VAL A 7 -6.26 8.76 10.72
C VAL A 7 -5.11 9.78 10.61
N PRO A 8 -4.76 10.52 11.67
CA PRO A 8 -3.57 11.33 11.67
C PRO A 8 -2.35 10.40 11.66
N VAL A 9 -1.75 10.23 10.49
CA VAL A 9 -0.51 9.44 10.32
C VAL A 9 0.64 10.38 10.04
N ASP A 10 1.76 10.20 10.74
CA ASP A 10 2.99 10.88 10.37
C ASP A 10 3.46 10.38 9.00
N ALA A 11 3.42 11.30 8.04
CA ALA A 11 3.75 11.05 6.65
C ALA A 11 5.23 10.64 6.46
N ALA A 12 6.15 11.18 7.28
CA ALA A 12 7.57 10.85 7.19
C ALA A 12 7.81 9.41 7.67
N THR A 13 7.37 9.08 8.89
CA THR A 13 7.47 7.72 9.44
C THR A 13 6.79 6.67 8.55
N CYS A 14 5.59 6.97 8.01
CA CYS A 14 4.92 6.06 7.08
C CYS A 14 5.74 5.78 5.82
N PHE A 15 6.44 6.79 5.30
CA PHE A 15 7.27 6.64 4.11
C PHE A 15 8.53 5.83 4.40
N GLU A 16 9.22 6.11 5.51
CA GLU A 16 10.39 5.33 5.92
C GLU A 16 10.03 3.86 6.11
N GLY A 17 8.96 3.57 6.85
CA GLY A 17 8.46 2.21 7.03
C GLY A 17 8.07 1.53 5.72
N LEU A 18 7.45 2.26 4.78
CA LEU A 18 7.12 1.73 3.45
C LEU A 18 8.38 1.40 2.66
N VAL A 19 9.38 2.28 2.65
CA VAL A 19 10.64 2.08 1.92
C VAL A 19 11.39 0.87 2.49
N ASP A 20 11.43 0.72 3.81
CA ASP A 20 12.10 -0.40 4.46
C ASP A 20 11.38 -1.73 4.21
N ALA A 21 10.04 -1.74 4.28
CA ALA A 21 9.24 -2.91 3.90
C ALA A 21 9.44 -3.28 2.43
N ALA A 22 9.44 -2.29 1.53
CA ALA A 22 9.65 -2.51 0.10
C ALA A 22 11.06 -3.07 -0.18
N ARG A 23 12.10 -2.52 0.45
CA ARG A 23 13.48 -3.03 0.34
C ARG A 23 13.59 -4.46 0.83
N SER A 24 12.95 -4.79 1.95
CA SER A 24 12.87 -6.15 2.46
C SER A 24 12.17 -7.11 1.49
N GLY A 25 11.21 -6.60 0.71
CA GLY A 25 10.55 -7.29 -0.39
C GLY A 25 11.31 -7.32 -1.72
N GLY A 26 12.56 -6.86 -1.76
CA GLY A 26 13.41 -6.86 -2.96
C GLY A 26 13.25 -5.63 -3.87
N ALA A 27 12.52 -4.61 -3.43
CA ALA A 27 12.49 -3.33 -4.12
C ALA A 27 13.81 -2.57 -3.96
N PHE A 28 14.09 -1.71 -4.93
CA PHE A 28 15.14 -0.72 -4.85
C PHE A 28 14.51 0.66 -4.80
N VAL A 29 14.94 1.48 -3.83
CA VAL A 29 14.59 2.89 -3.70
C VAL A 29 15.89 3.64 -3.44
N SER A 30 16.27 4.51 -4.38
CA SER A 30 17.52 5.30 -4.30
C SER A 30 17.56 6.12 -3.01
N PRO A 31 18.70 6.17 -2.30
CA PRO A 31 18.85 6.99 -1.10
C PRO A 31 18.80 8.49 -1.40
N LYS A 32 18.94 8.88 -2.68
CA LYS A 32 18.79 10.26 -3.12
C LYS A 32 17.35 10.76 -3.08
N LEU A 33 16.38 9.87 -2.88
CA LEU A 33 14.96 10.21 -2.84
C LEU A 33 14.49 10.37 -1.40
N GLU A 34 13.66 11.37 -1.18
CA GLU A 34 12.87 11.51 0.04
C GLU A 34 11.41 11.76 -0.28
N ARG A 35 10.55 11.62 0.74
CA ARG A 35 9.20 12.15 0.68
C ARG A 35 9.25 13.67 0.67
N GLY A 36 8.55 14.28 -0.26
CA GLY A 36 8.39 15.73 -0.32
C GLY A 36 7.08 16.12 -0.99
N ALA A 37 6.98 17.39 -1.36
CA ALA A 37 5.87 17.90 -2.14
C ALA A 37 6.38 18.94 -3.15
N ALA A 38 5.81 18.93 -4.34
CA ALA A 38 6.02 19.95 -5.36
C ALA A 38 4.65 20.45 -5.82
N LEU A 39 4.46 21.78 -5.88
CA LEU A 39 3.17 22.39 -6.26
C LEU A 39 1.98 21.86 -5.43
N ALA A 40 2.19 21.64 -4.13
CA ALA A 40 1.22 21.04 -3.19
C ALA A 40 0.78 19.60 -3.52
N VAL A 41 1.46 18.91 -4.44
CA VAL A 41 1.25 17.48 -4.73
C VAL A 41 2.29 16.66 -3.95
N PRO A 42 1.86 15.79 -3.02
CA PRO A 42 2.77 14.87 -2.33
C PRO A 42 3.46 13.92 -3.31
N GLY A 43 4.74 13.65 -3.09
CA GLY A 43 5.51 12.76 -3.96
C GLY A 43 6.92 12.49 -3.45
N LEU A 44 7.80 12.13 -4.38
CA LEU A 44 9.23 11.93 -4.15
C LEU A 44 10.01 13.13 -4.69
N VAL A 45 10.96 13.63 -3.91
CA VAL A 45 11.89 14.68 -4.34
C VAL A 45 13.32 14.18 -4.22
N ALA A 46 14.19 14.68 -5.09
CA ALA A 46 15.60 14.34 -5.08
C ALA A 46 16.37 15.28 -4.15
N ARG A 47 17.10 14.72 -3.18
CA ARG A 47 18.03 15.48 -2.33
C ARG A 47 19.38 15.74 -3.00
N GLU A 48 19.70 14.96 -4.02
CA GLU A 48 20.97 14.98 -4.73
C GLU A 48 20.76 14.99 -6.25
N ALA A 49 21.81 15.34 -6.99
CA ALA A 49 21.79 15.30 -8.44
C ALA A 49 21.50 13.88 -8.97
N ILE A 50 20.56 13.78 -9.89
CA ILE A 50 20.20 12.55 -10.59
C ILE A 50 20.77 12.61 -12.00
N PHE A 51 21.43 11.54 -12.41
CA PHE A 51 21.96 11.42 -13.77
C PHE A 51 20.96 10.74 -14.71
N GLN A 52 21.05 11.06 -16.00
CA GLN A 52 20.24 10.40 -17.01
C GLN A 52 20.54 8.89 -17.03
N GLY A 53 19.48 8.07 -17.02
CA GLY A 53 19.59 6.62 -16.98
C GLY A 53 19.84 6.03 -15.59
N GLU A 54 19.97 6.87 -14.55
CA GLU A 54 20.05 6.39 -13.17
C GLU A 54 18.73 5.74 -12.74
N VAL A 55 18.81 4.55 -12.15
CA VAL A 55 17.65 3.88 -11.57
C VAL A 55 17.31 4.57 -10.26
N LEU A 56 16.07 5.07 -10.15
CA LEU A 56 15.58 5.75 -8.96
C LEU A 56 14.74 4.82 -8.08
N VAL A 57 13.83 4.07 -8.71
CA VAL A 57 12.94 3.13 -8.04
C VAL A 57 12.78 1.91 -8.94
N ARG A 58 12.77 0.72 -8.34
CA ARG A 58 12.39 -0.53 -8.99
C ARG A 58 11.56 -1.35 -8.02
N VAL A 59 10.36 -1.74 -8.41
CA VAL A 59 9.43 -2.52 -7.59
C VAL A 59 9.20 -3.88 -8.27
N PRO A 60 9.49 -5.00 -7.58
CA PRO A 60 9.14 -6.33 -8.06
C PRO A 60 7.62 -6.47 -8.21
N ALA A 61 7.18 -7.18 -9.25
CA ALA A 61 5.76 -7.38 -9.52
C ALA A 61 4.99 -8.01 -8.34
N GLY A 62 5.66 -8.85 -7.54
CA GLY A 62 5.07 -9.47 -6.35
C GLY A 62 4.71 -8.50 -5.22
N LEU A 63 5.20 -7.25 -5.26
CA LEU A 63 4.83 -6.20 -4.29
C LEU A 63 3.68 -5.32 -4.78
N HIS A 64 3.20 -5.51 -6.00
CA HIS A 64 2.06 -4.77 -6.51
C HIS A 64 0.77 -5.31 -5.88
N ILE A 65 -0.24 -4.44 -5.74
CA ILE A 65 -1.59 -4.87 -5.39
C ILE A 65 -2.35 -5.11 -6.70
N SER A 66 -2.37 -6.35 -7.15
CA SER A 66 -3.04 -6.80 -8.37
C SER A 66 -3.94 -8.01 -8.08
N PRO A 67 -4.88 -8.38 -8.97
CA PRO A 67 -5.67 -9.59 -8.79
C PRO A 67 -4.81 -10.86 -8.61
N GLU A 68 -3.72 -10.98 -9.36
CA GLU A 68 -2.80 -12.12 -9.33
C GLU A 68 -2.05 -12.21 -8.01
N THR A 69 -1.52 -11.08 -7.52
CA THR A 69 -0.83 -11.04 -6.22
C THR A 69 -1.81 -11.24 -5.06
N CYS A 70 -3.00 -10.65 -5.12
CA CYS A 70 -4.06 -10.83 -4.13
C CYS A 70 -4.52 -12.30 -4.04
N SER A 71 -4.72 -12.99 -5.17
CA SER A 71 -5.09 -14.41 -5.19
C SER A 71 -3.97 -15.34 -4.68
N GLN A 72 -2.70 -14.95 -4.84
CA GLN A 72 -1.57 -15.69 -4.28
C GLN A 72 -1.41 -15.49 -2.76
N VAL A 73 -1.60 -14.26 -2.28
CA VAL A 73 -1.38 -13.89 -0.87
C VAL A 73 -2.61 -14.17 0.00
N PHE A 74 -3.82 -13.96 -0.54
CA PHE A 74 -5.10 -14.14 0.16
C PHE A 74 -6.05 -15.09 -0.60
N PRO A 75 -5.63 -16.33 -0.91
CA PRO A 75 -6.40 -17.23 -1.77
C PRO A 75 -7.81 -17.50 -1.22
N GLU A 76 -7.94 -17.70 0.09
CA GLU A 76 -9.23 -17.96 0.73
C GLU A 76 -10.19 -16.77 0.66
N LEU A 77 -9.69 -15.54 0.82
CA LEU A 77 -10.50 -14.34 0.74
C LEU A 77 -11.01 -14.15 -0.67
N CYS A 78 -10.13 -14.28 -1.67
CA CYS A 78 -10.51 -14.18 -3.08
C CYS A 78 -11.56 -15.22 -3.45
N ALA A 79 -11.33 -16.49 -3.09
CA ALA A 79 -12.29 -17.57 -3.36
C ALA A 79 -13.66 -17.32 -2.72
N LYS A 80 -13.70 -16.82 -1.47
CA LYS A 80 -14.95 -16.49 -0.79
C LYS A 80 -15.71 -15.36 -1.48
N VAL A 81 -15.01 -14.32 -1.93
CA VAL A 81 -15.65 -13.19 -2.62
C VAL A 81 -16.15 -13.59 -4.02
N GLU A 82 -15.38 -14.41 -4.74
CA GLU A 82 -15.78 -14.93 -6.04
C GLU A 82 -16.99 -15.88 -5.97
N ALA A 83 -17.19 -16.56 -4.85
CA ALA A 83 -18.36 -17.40 -4.61
C ALA A 83 -19.66 -16.62 -4.29
N VAL A 84 -19.59 -15.30 -4.09
CA VAL A 84 -20.76 -14.49 -3.76
C VAL A 84 -21.64 -14.30 -5.00
N SER A 85 -22.78 -15.00 -5.03
CA SER A 85 -23.71 -15.01 -6.17
C SER A 85 -24.39 -13.67 -6.46
N SER A 86 -24.48 -12.77 -5.46
CA SER A 86 -25.04 -11.44 -5.64
C SER A 86 -24.11 -10.46 -6.37
N ILE A 87 -22.82 -10.80 -6.53
CA ILE A 87 -21.86 -10.01 -7.30
C ILE A 87 -21.91 -10.47 -8.76
N ALA A 88 -22.13 -9.52 -9.67
CA ALA A 88 -22.11 -9.75 -11.10
C ALA A 88 -20.77 -10.42 -11.51
N GLU A 89 -20.84 -11.47 -12.32
CA GLU A 89 -19.69 -12.33 -12.66
C GLU A 89 -18.48 -11.53 -13.15
N GLY A 90 -18.68 -10.58 -14.06
CA GLY A 90 -17.62 -9.71 -14.60
C GLY A 90 -17.00 -8.74 -13.59
N ARG A 91 -17.50 -8.65 -12.36
CA ARG A 91 -16.97 -7.79 -11.28
C ARG A 91 -16.36 -8.56 -10.11
N ARG A 92 -16.40 -9.88 -10.12
CA ARG A 92 -15.95 -10.69 -8.98
C ARG A 92 -14.46 -10.53 -8.70
N THR A 93 -13.62 -10.44 -9.73
CA THR A 93 -12.18 -10.20 -9.60
C THR A 93 -11.88 -8.83 -8.99
N GLU A 94 -12.56 -7.78 -9.45
CA GLU A 94 -12.46 -6.42 -8.88
C GLU A 94 -12.92 -6.40 -7.42
N ALA A 95 -14.02 -7.09 -7.12
CA ALA A 95 -14.53 -7.23 -5.76
C ALA A 95 -13.55 -7.96 -4.83
N ALA A 96 -12.92 -9.04 -5.31
CA ALA A 96 -11.92 -9.79 -4.56
C ALA A 96 -10.67 -8.94 -4.28
N GLN A 97 -10.17 -8.21 -5.29
CA GLN A 97 -9.06 -7.27 -5.10
C GLN A 97 -9.42 -6.16 -4.11
N THR A 98 -10.62 -5.60 -4.20
CA THR A 98 -11.13 -4.57 -3.28
C THR A 98 -11.23 -5.12 -1.85
N ALA A 99 -11.69 -6.35 -1.68
CA ALA A 99 -11.75 -7.01 -0.38
C ALA A 99 -10.36 -7.21 0.23
N CYS A 100 -9.35 -7.54 -0.58
CA CYS A 100 -7.97 -7.62 -0.12
C CYS A 100 -7.47 -6.26 0.37
N VAL A 101 -7.72 -5.18 -0.37
CA VAL A 101 -7.36 -3.82 0.06
C VAL A 101 -8.09 -3.45 1.36
N ALA A 102 -9.39 -3.75 1.48
CA ALA A 102 -10.15 -3.52 2.70
C ALA A 102 -9.60 -4.30 3.90
N ALA A 103 -9.18 -5.55 3.70
CA ALA A 103 -8.54 -6.36 4.74
C ALA A 103 -7.19 -5.77 5.19
N LEU A 104 -6.36 -5.30 4.25
CA LEU A 104 -5.10 -4.61 4.55
C LEU A 104 -5.33 -3.32 5.33
N LEU A 105 -6.31 -2.52 4.93
CA LEU A 105 -6.69 -1.28 5.63
C LEU A 105 -7.20 -1.57 7.05
N ARG A 106 -8.06 -2.59 7.21
CA ARG A 106 -8.51 -3.02 8.54
C ARG A 106 -7.35 -3.45 9.43
N ALA A 107 -6.41 -4.23 8.89
CA ALA A 107 -5.22 -4.64 9.63
C ALA A 107 -4.34 -3.44 10.02
N ALA A 108 -4.28 -2.39 9.19
CA ALA A 108 -3.58 -1.15 9.53
C ALA A 108 -4.27 -0.39 10.67
N VAL A 109 -5.60 -0.29 10.64
CA VAL A 109 -6.38 0.34 11.73
C VAL A 109 -6.17 -0.39 13.06
N LEU A 110 -6.25 -1.73 13.07
CA LEU A 110 -6.05 -2.51 14.30
C LEU A 110 -4.65 -2.29 14.90
N ARG A 111 -3.61 -2.20 14.08
CA ARG A 111 -2.25 -1.91 14.58
C ARG A 111 -2.15 -0.53 15.24
N LEU A 112 -2.89 0.45 14.75
CA LEU A 112 -2.93 1.79 15.34
C LEU A 112 -3.64 1.77 16.70
N GLU A 113 -4.79 1.11 16.78
CA GLU A 113 -5.55 0.95 18.03
C GLU A 113 -4.71 0.22 19.11
N GLU A 114 -3.95 -0.81 18.72
CA GLU A 114 -3.03 -1.51 19.62
C GLU A 114 -1.90 -0.60 20.13
N GLN A 115 -1.37 0.30 19.30
CA GLN A 115 -0.33 1.24 19.69
C GLN A 115 -0.86 2.31 20.66
N GLU A 116 -2.10 2.76 20.51
CA GLU A 116 -2.74 3.71 21.42
C GLU A 116 -3.12 3.07 22.77
N GLY A 117 -3.53 1.79 22.76
CA GLY A 117 -3.90 1.04 23.97
C GLY A 117 -2.74 0.65 24.89
N VAL A 118 -1.49 0.72 24.41
CA VAL A 118 -0.27 0.45 25.20
C VAL A 118 0.22 1.69 25.97
N VAL A 119 -0.37 2.87 25.73
CA VAL A 119 -0.01 4.14 26.39
C VAL A 119 -0.95 4.49 27.56
N SER A 120 -1.82 3.57 27.99
CA SER A 120 -2.74 3.75 29.14
C SER A 120 -2.33 2.98 30.38
#